data_AF-A0A6G1S326-F1
#
_entry.id   AF-A0A6G1S326-F1
#
_cell.length_a   1.000
_cell.length_b   1.000
_cell.length_c   1.000
_cell.angle_alpha   90.00
_cell.angle_beta   90.00
_cell.angle_gamma   90.00
#
_symmetry.space_group_name_H-M   'P 1'
#
loop_
_entity.id
_entity.type
_entity.pdbx_description
1 polymer ?
#
loop_
_entity_poly.entity_id
_entity_poly.type
_entity_poly.pdbx_seq_one_letter_code
_entity_poly.pdbx_strand_id
1 'polypeptide(L)'
;DDTETGLLSAICLICGDRTDLEEPERVEQLQEPLLEALKVYARRRRPRQPHMFPRMLMKITDLRGISTKGAERAITLKMEIPGPMPPLIREMLENPEMFQEEEEAQPPPPPEPPAAPDSHRSPPASP
;
A
#
# COMPACT_ATOMS: atom_id res chain seq x y z
N ASP A 1 -4.20 -21.03 19.60
CA ASP A 1 -3.83 -20.41 20.90
C ASP A 1 -2.93 -19.21 20.62
N ASP A 2 -2.54 -18.46 21.63
CA ASP A 2 -1.81 -17.19 21.45
C ASP A 2 -0.48 -17.36 20.71
N THR A 3 0.21 -18.50 20.86
CA THR A 3 1.43 -18.78 20.10
C THR A 3 1.13 -18.96 18.60
N GLU A 4 0.09 -19.72 18.26
CA GLU A 4 -0.35 -19.89 16.86
C GLU A 4 -0.77 -18.56 16.24
N THR A 5 -1.54 -17.75 16.99
CA THR A 5 -1.97 -16.43 16.55
C THR A 5 -0.76 -15.52 16.34
N GLY A 6 0.16 -15.46 17.30
CA GLY A 6 1.38 -14.65 17.21
C GLY A 6 2.26 -15.04 16.02
N LEU A 7 2.44 -16.34 15.77
CA LEU A 7 3.20 -16.82 14.61
C LEU A 7 2.51 -16.48 13.29
N LEU A 8 1.20 -16.67 13.19
CA LEU A 8 0.45 -16.30 11.98
C LEU A 8 0.51 -14.79 11.73
N SER A 9 0.35 -13.96 12.77
CA SER A 9 0.50 -12.51 12.69
C SER A 9 1.91 -12.10 12.23
N ALA A 10 2.96 -12.72 12.78
CA ALA A 10 4.34 -12.45 12.39
C ALA A 10 4.60 -12.85 10.93
N ILE A 11 4.08 -13.99 10.46
CA ILE A 11 4.19 -14.41 9.05
C ILE A 11 3.46 -13.43 8.12
N CYS A 12 2.29 -12.93 8.51
CA CYS A 12 1.57 -11.91 7.74
C CYS A 12 2.31 -10.57 7.67
N LEU A 13 3.00 -10.20 8.75
CA LEU A 13 3.79 -8.97 8.84
C LEU A 13 5.07 -9.06 8.00
N ILE A 14 5.82 -10.16 8.15
CA ILE A 14 7.07 -10.41 7.44
C ILE A 14 6.73 -11.17 6.16
N CYS A 15 6.31 -10.46 5.11
CA CYS A 15 5.89 -11.08 3.85
C CYS A 15 6.60 -10.43 2.66
N GLY A 16 7.32 -11.24 1.88
CA GLY A 16 8.09 -10.77 0.71
C GLY A 16 7.24 -10.36 -0.49
N ASP A 17 5.93 -10.65 -0.48
CA ASP A 17 5.00 -10.32 -1.58
C ASP A 17 4.58 -8.83 -1.60
N ARG A 18 5.11 -7.99 -0.69
CA ARG A 18 4.75 -6.57 -0.64
C ARG A 18 5.41 -5.84 -1.81
N THR A 19 4.64 -4.95 -2.44
CA THR A 19 5.19 -4.01 -3.40
C THR A 19 6.16 -3.08 -2.66
N ASP A 20 7.14 -2.54 -3.40
CA ASP A 20 8.02 -1.46 -2.91
C ASP A 20 9.00 -1.89 -1.80
N LEU A 21 9.21 -3.19 -1.60
CA LEU A 21 10.30 -3.69 -0.77
C LEU A 21 11.66 -3.47 -1.45
N GLU A 22 12.59 -2.84 -0.75
CA GLU A 22 13.99 -2.70 -1.20
C GLU A 22 14.71 -4.05 -1.25
N GLU A 23 14.46 -4.91 -0.25
CA GLU A 23 15.12 -6.22 -0.10
C GLU A 23 14.11 -7.36 0.07
N PRO A 24 13.31 -7.71 -0.97
CA PRO A 24 12.27 -8.74 -0.86
C PRO A 24 12.82 -10.12 -0.49
N GLU A 25 13.98 -10.50 -1.04
CA GLU A 25 14.65 -11.77 -0.72
C GLU A 25 15.06 -11.84 0.76
N ARG A 26 15.46 -10.71 1.36
CA ARG A 26 15.83 -10.67 2.77
C ARG A 26 14.61 -10.86 3.67
N VAL A 27 13.47 -10.28 3.28
CA VAL A 27 12.19 -10.46 3.99
C VAL A 27 11.73 -11.91 3.91
N GLU A 28 11.88 -12.57 2.75
CA GLU A 28 11.56 -14.00 2.59
C GLU A 28 12.42 -14.88 3.52
N GLN A 29 13.74 -14.65 3.53
CA GLN A 29 14.66 -15.34 4.45
C GLN A 29 14.31 -15.12 5.93
N LEU A 30 13.79 -13.95 6.30
CA LEU A 30 13.32 -13.67 7.66
C LEU A 30 11.99 -14.39 7.97
N GLN A 31 11.15 -14.65 6.97
CA GLN A 31 9.88 -15.36 7.13
C GLN A 31 10.07 -16.87 7.31
N GLU A 32 11.04 -17.48 6.62
CA GLU A 32 11.34 -18.93 6.68
C GLU A 32 11.39 -19.52 8.11
N PRO A 33 12.14 -18.96 9.07
CA PRO A 33 12.19 -19.51 10.43
C PRO A 33 10.83 -19.44 11.15
N LEU A 34 9.97 -18.47 10.83
CA LEU A 34 8.62 -18.36 11.40
C LEU A 34 7.71 -19.48 10.86
N LEU A 35 7.81 -19.79 9.58
CA LEU A 35 7.06 -20.89 8.94
C LEU A 35 7.49 -22.24 9.52
N GLU A 36 8.80 -22.48 9.68
CA GLU A 36 9.29 -23.72 10.28
C GLU A 36 8.92 -23.80 11.77
N ALA A 37 8.98 -22.69 12.52
CA ALA A 37 8.51 -22.64 13.90
C ALA A 37 7.02 -23.01 14.01
N LEU A 38 6.15 -22.46 13.14
CA LEU A 38 4.72 -22.79 13.11
C LEU A 38 4.48 -24.26 12.79
N LYS A 39 5.23 -24.83 11.84
CA LYS A 39 5.16 -26.24 11.47
C LYS A 39 5.57 -27.17 12.61
N VAL A 40 6.69 -26.89 13.26
CA VAL A 40 7.18 -27.66 14.42
C VAL A 40 6.19 -27.55 15.57
N TYR A 41 5.70 -26.34 15.86
CA TYR A 41 4.73 -26.11 16.92
C TYR A 41 3.42 -26.88 16.68
N ALA A 42 2.84 -26.77 15.48
CA ALA A 42 1.61 -27.45 15.12
C ALA A 42 1.74 -28.98 15.23
N ARG A 43 2.86 -29.54 14.76
CA ARG A 43 3.15 -30.99 14.86
C ARG A 43 3.32 -31.45 16.30
N ARG A 44 4.02 -30.69 17.14
CA ARG A 44 4.20 -31.01 18.56
C ARG A 44 2.89 -30.94 19.34
N ARG A 45 2.09 -29.91 19.09
CA ARG A 45 0.81 -29.69 19.78
C ARG A 45 -0.30 -30.63 19.34
N ARG A 46 -0.30 -31.05 18.06
CA ARG A 46 -1.30 -31.97 17.50
C ARG A 46 -0.64 -33.10 16.68
N PRO A 47 0.07 -34.05 17.31
CA PRO A 47 0.82 -35.09 16.59
C PRO A 47 -0.05 -36.00 15.71
N ARG A 48 -1.31 -36.20 16.09
CA ARG A 48 -2.30 -37.03 15.37
C ARG A 48 -3.00 -36.29 14.22
N GLN A 49 -2.68 -35.02 13.99
CA GLN A 49 -3.35 -34.18 12.99
C GLN A 49 -2.32 -33.47 12.10
N PRO A 50 -1.64 -34.20 11.18
CA PRO A 50 -0.55 -33.65 10.36
C PRO A 50 -0.99 -32.52 9.41
N HIS A 51 -2.28 -32.46 9.08
CA HIS A 51 -2.88 -31.44 8.23
C HIS A 51 -3.09 -30.07 8.92
N MET A 52 -2.77 -29.97 10.22
CA MET A 52 -3.00 -28.73 10.97
C MET A 52 -2.08 -27.59 10.54
N PHE A 53 -0.83 -27.87 10.17
CA PHE A 53 0.05 -26.84 9.64
C PHE A 53 -0.47 -26.25 8.32
N PRO A 54 -0.77 -27.06 7.27
CA PRO A 54 -1.40 -26.56 6.05
C PRO A 54 -2.71 -25.81 6.32
N ARG A 55 -3.56 -26.34 7.22
CA ARG A 55 -4.84 -25.69 7.57
C ARG A 55 -4.65 -24.34 8.25
N MET A 56 -3.58 -24.16 9.03
CA MET A 56 -3.24 -22.85 9.61
C MET A 56 -2.75 -21.88 8.55
N LEU A 57 -1.93 -22.33 7.60
CA LEU A 57 -1.49 -21.51 6.48
C LEU A 57 -2.66 -21.03 5.62
N MET A 58 -3.67 -21.86 5.39
CA MET A 58 -4.88 -21.44 4.65
C MET A 58 -5.59 -20.24 5.30
N LYS A 59 -5.51 -20.09 6.63
CA LYS A 59 -6.07 -18.91 7.31
C LYS A 59 -5.41 -17.62 6.86
N ILE A 60 -4.12 -17.65 6.49
CA ILE A 60 -3.41 -16.47 5.96
C ILE A 60 -4.03 -16.06 4.62
N THR A 61 -4.32 -17.03 3.75
CA THR A 61 -4.97 -16.77 2.46
C THR A 61 -6.38 -16.21 2.67
N ASP A 62 -7.17 -16.79 3.56
CA ASP A 62 -8.51 -16.28 3.90
C ASP A 62 -8.43 -14.84 4.43
N LEU A 63 -7.45 -14.55 5.30
CA LEU A 63 -7.20 -13.22 5.84
C LEU A 63 -6.84 -12.20 4.76
N ARG A 64 -6.04 -12.57 3.75
CA ARG A 64 -5.76 -11.67 2.61
C ARG A 64 -7.05 -11.24 1.92
N GLY A 65 -7.95 -12.19 1.64
CA GLY A 65 -9.25 -11.88 1.02
C GLY A 65 -10.17 -11.01 1.89
N ILE A 66 -10.16 -11.22 3.21
CA ILE A 66 -10.90 -10.37 4.16
C ILE A 66 -10.29 -8.96 4.20
N SER A 67 -8.96 -8.85 4.20
CA SER A 67 -8.23 -7.58 4.22
C SER A 67 -8.58 -6.69 3.03
N THR A 68 -8.68 -7.27 1.82
CA THR A 68 -9.08 -6.53 0.61
C THR A 68 -10.48 -5.92 0.77
N LYS A 69 -11.46 -6.73 1.20
CA LYS A 69 -12.83 -6.23 1.47
C LYS A 69 -12.86 -5.19 2.59
N GLY A 70 -12.01 -5.36 3.60
CA GLY A 70 -11.85 -4.41 4.69
C GLY A 70 -11.35 -3.04 4.21
N ALA A 71 -10.35 -3.03 3.32
CA ALA A 71 -9.83 -1.81 2.72
C ALA A 71 -10.90 -1.09 1.87
N GLU A 72 -11.64 -1.81 1.03
CA GLU A 72 -12.76 -1.27 0.26
C GLU A 72 -13.83 -0.65 1.17
N ARG A 73 -14.18 -1.34 2.27
CA ARG A 73 -15.17 -0.85 3.23
C ARG A 73 -14.65 0.39 3.96
N ALA A 74 -13.36 0.45 4.29
CA ALA A 74 -12.78 1.58 4.99
C ALA A 74 -12.84 2.88 4.16
N ILE A 75 -12.69 2.79 2.85
CA ILE A 75 -12.91 3.90 1.91
C ILE A 75 -14.35 4.42 2.02
N THR A 76 -15.35 3.53 2.03
CA THR A 76 -16.76 3.94 2.14
C THR A 76 -17.10 4.53 3.51
N LEU A 77 -16.48 4.03 4.60
CA LEU A 77 -16.70 4.55 5.95
C LEU A 77 -16.25 6.00 6.11
N LYS A 78 -15.20 6.43 5.38
CA LYS A 78 -14.78 7.84 5.34
C LYS A 78 -15.90 8.77 4.84
N MET A 79 -16.83 8.25 4.04
CA MET A 79 -17.98 8.99 3.52
C MET A 79 -19.23 8.87 4.41
N GLU A 80 -19.33 7.82 5.22
CA GLU A 80 -20.51 7.53 6.06
C GLU A 80 -20.41 8.16 7.46
N ILE A 81 -19.20 8.32 8.02
CA ILE A 81 -19.01 8.83 9.39
C ILE A 81 -19.01 10.37 9.41
N PRO A 82 -19.77 11.02 10.30
CA PRO A 82 -19.63 12.45 10.54
C PRO A 82 -18.27 12.78 11.17
N GLY A 83 -17.50 13.64 10.52
CA GLY A 83 -16.20 14.11 11.01
C GLY A 83 -15.00 13.41 10.36
N PRO A 84 -13.79 13.95 10.55
CA PRO A 84 -12.59 13.44 9.90
C PRO A 84 -12.17 12.08 10.46
N MET A 85 -11.66 11.22 9.59
CA MET A 85 -11.07 9.94 9.98
C MET A 85 -9.85 10.17 10.89
N PRO A 86 -9.70 9.39 11.99
CA PRO A 86 -8.54 9.53 12.87
C PRO A 86 -7.20 9.38 12.13
N PRO A 87 -6.17 10.17 12.47
CA PRO A 87 -4.96 10.32 11.65
C PRO A 87 -4.20 9.01 11.43
N LEU A 88 -4.02 8.18 12.45
CA LEU A 88 -3.35 6.88 12.31
C LEU A 88 -4.13 5.92 11.39
N ILE A 89 -5.45 5.89 11.53
CA ILE A 89 -6.31 5.02 10.70
C ILE A 89 -6.24 5.49 9.24
N ARG A 90 -6.24 6.80 9.03
CA ARG A 90 -6.08 7.41 7.72
C ARG A 90 -4.73 7.01 7.09
N GLU A 91 -3.62 7.23 7.79
CA GLU A 91 -2.27 6.91 7.32
C GLU A 91 -2.10 5.43 6.98
N MET A 92 -2.69 4.53 7.77
CA MET A 92 -2.62 3.10 7.50
C MET A 92 -3.47 2.62 6.32
N LEU A 93 -4.47 3.41 5.89
CA LEU A 93 -5.42 3.04 4.83
C LEU A 93 -5.22 3.81 3.52
N GLU A 94 -4.73 5.04 3.59
CA GLU A 94 -4.46 5.92 2.45
C GLU A 94 -2.99 5.76 2.06
N ASN A 95 -2.73 5.33 0.82
CA ASN A 95 -1.36 5.20 0.30
C ASN A 95 -0.67 6.59 0.31
N PRO A 96 0.59 6.70 0.73
CA PRO A 96 1.30 7.98 0.78
C PRO A 96 1.47 8.64 -0.61
N GLU A 97 1.31 7.90 -1.69
CA GLU A 97 1.37 8.45 -3.06
C GLU A 97 0.20 9.37 -3.42
N MET A 98 -0.95 9.27 -2.73
CA MET A 98 -2.06 10.22 -2.95
C MET A 98 -1.73 11.65 -2.51
N PHE A 99 -0.70 11.86 -1.70
CA PHE A 99 -0.31 13.21 -1.27
C PHE A 99 0.57 13.95 -2.29
N GLN A 100 1.05 13.29 -3.35
CA GLN A 100 1.82 13.97 -4.41
C GLN A 100 0.91 14.66 -5.44
N GLU A 101 -0.26 14.11 -5.74
CA GLU A 101 -1.17 14.68 -6.76
C GLU A 101 -1.93 15.92 -6.26
N GLU A 102 -2.13 16.09 -4.95
CA GLU A 102 -2.85 17.26 -4.41
C GLU A 102 -1.97 18.52 -4.25
N GLU A 103 -0.64 18.38 -4.16
CA GLU A 103 0.29 19.51 -4.00
C GLU A 103 0.75 20.11 -5.35
N GLU A 104 0.63 19.35 -6.45
CA GLU A 104 1.03 19.78 -7.80
C GLU A 104 -0.07 20.48 -8.61
N ALA A 105 -1.28 20.65 -8.05
CA ALA A 105 -2.36 21.43 -8.66
C ALA A 105 -2.09 22.95 -8.58
N GLN A 106 -1.03 23.39 -9.25
CA GLN A 106 -0.72 24.81 -9.45
C GLN A 106 -1.80 25.43 -10.34
N PRO A 107 -2.41 26.57 -9.97
CA PRO A 107 -3.44 27.21 -10.80
C PRO A 107 -2.84 27.56 -12.17
N PRO A 108 -3.61 27.45 -13.27
CA PRO A 108 -3.11 27.72 -14.61
C PRO A 108 -2.53 29.14 -14.67
N PRO A 109 -1.39 29.35 -15.36
CA PRO A 109 -0.82 30.68 -15.50
C PRO A 109 -1.82 31.63 -16.19
N PRO A 110 -1.85 32.92 -15.82
CA PRO A 110 -2.74 33.88 -16.45
C PRO A 110 -2.45 34.00 -17.96
N PRO A 111 -3.46 34.25 -18.80
CA PRO A 111 -3.28 34.35 -20.24
C PRO A 111 -2.34 35.50 -20.60
N GLU A 112 -1.35 35.22 -21.45
CA GLU A 112 -0.40 36.22 -21.96
C GLU A 112 -1.13 37.34 -22.73
N PRO A 113 -0.72 38.62 -22.57
CA PRO A 113 -1.31 39.72 -23.31
C PRO A 113 -1.00 39.60 -24.81
N PRO A 114 -1.91 40.05 -25.71
CA PRO A 114 -1.73 39.89 -27.14
C PRO A 114 -0.51 40.67 -27.63
N ALA A 115 0.32 40.00 -28.46
CA ALA A 115 1.51 40.57 -29.08
C ALA A 115 1.17 41.83 -29.88
N ALA A 116 1.95 42.90 -29.66
CA ALA A 116 1.82 44.15 -30.39
C ALA A 116 2.12 43.94 -31.88
N PRO A 117 1.41 44.63 -32.80
CA PRO A 117 1.61 44.44 -34.23
C PRO A 117 2.97 44.98 -34.69
N ASP A 118 3.70 44.13 -35.43
CA ASP A 118 4.97 44.44 -36.06
C ASP A 118 4.87 45.71 -36.92
N SER A 119 5.54 46.78 -36.48
CA SER A 119 5.71 47.98 -37.28
C SER A 119 6.70 47.71 -38.41
N HIS A 120 6.15 47.59 -39.63
CA HIS A 120 6.83 47.55 -40.92
C HIS A 120 8.10 48.41 -40.96
N ARG A 121 9.25 47.75 -41.10
CA ARG A 121 10.53 48.37 -41.45
C ARG A 121 10.58 48.59 -42.97
N SER A 122 10.42 49.83 -43.43
CA SER A 122 10.64 50.20 -44.84
C SER A 122 12.12 50.03 -45.23
N PRO A 123 12.44 49.62 -46.48
CA PRO A 123 13.83 49.47 -46.92
C PRO A 123 14.45 50.82 -47.31
N PRO A 124 15.80 50.95 -47.28
CA PRO A 124 16.48 52.19 -47.64
C PRO A 124 16.52 52.40 -49.16
N ALA A 125 16.40 53.66 -49.58
CA ALA A 125 16.60 54.08 -50.96
C ALA A 125 18.10 54.11 -51.31
N SER A 126 18.45 53.58 -52.47
CA SER A 126 19.79 53.63 -53.08
C SER A 126 19.91 54.85 -54.02
N PRO A 127 21.14 55.32 -54.31
CA PRO A 127 21.45 56.72 -54.63
C PRO A 127 21.05 57.19 -56.04
#